data_AF-A0A962UIH3-F1
#
_entry.id   AF-A0A962UIH3-F1
#
_cell.length_a   1.000
_cell.length_b   1.000
_cell.length_c   1.000
_cell.angle_alpha   90.00
_cell.angle_beta   90.00
_cell.angle_gamma   90.00
#
_symmetry.space_group_name_H-M   'P 1'
#
loop_
_entity.id
_entity.type
_entity.pdbx_description
1 polymer ?
#
loop_
_entity_poly.entity_id
_entity_poly.type
_entity_poly.pdbx_seq_one_letter_code
_entity_poly.pdbx_strand_id
1 'polypeptide(L)'
;WHGWTQCAVRDVLASLATDPHTPWTRLSAGAGSQGPREYEWTYQPINTPPEATGQRYLLARRTLTEGTLTAYLAFAPATISLAELALAAGARWAIERCFQETKSQLGLDQYEVRTWRGWYRHITLVMAAYAFLVGRRQRVLKKNLHHLQIRWPPSRFPWPISVAGLA
;
A
#
# COMPACT_ATOMS: atom_id res chain seq x y z
N TRP A 1 -4.79 -12.70 18.70
CA TRP A 1 -4.08 -13.71 19.48
C TRP A 1 -2.60 -13.36 19.48
N HIS A 2 -2.05 -13.03 20.64
CA HIS A 2 -0.65 -12.68 20.85
C HIS A 2 -0.15 -13.44 22.08
N GLY A 3 0.98 -14.15 21.99
CA GLY A 3 1.46 -14.99 23.09
C GLY A 3 0.41 -16.01 23.55
N TRP A 4 -0.29 -16.65 22.59
CA TRP A 4 -1.39 -17.59 22.83
C TRP A 4 -2.56 -17.09 23.70
N THR A 5 -2.71 -15.77 23.86
CA THR A 5 -3.88 -15.15 24.52
C THR A 5 -4.68 -14.29 23.55
N GLN A 6 -5.99 -14.20 23.76
CA GLN A 6 -6.85 -13.30 23.00
C GLN A 6 -6.74 -11.89 23.57
N CYS A 7 -6.42 -10.93 22.70
CA CYS A 7 -6.24 -9.53 23.04
C CYS A 7 -6.94 -8.67 21.97
N ALA A 8 -7.48 -7.50 22.36
CA ALA A 8 -8.04 -6.58 21.39
C ALA A 8 -6.90 -5.88 20.64
N VAL A 9 -7.08 -5.68 19.33
CA VAL A 9 -6.06 -5.03 18.48
C VAL A 9 -5.72 -3.63 18.99
N ARG A 10 -6.71 -2.90 19.51
CA ARG A 10 -6.52 -1.55 20.09
C ARG A 10 -5.54 -1.56 21.27
N ASP A 11 -5.57 -2.59 22.11
CA ASP A 11 -4.74 -2.67 23.32
C ASP A 11 -3.28 -2.93 22.93
N VAL A 12 -3.08 -3.79 21.92
CA VAL A 12 -1.76 -4.06 21.34
C VAL A 12 -1.20 -2.82 20.62
N LEU A 13 -2.05 -2.08 19.90
CA LEU A 13 -1.62 -0.84 19.27
C LEU A 13 -1.24 0.22 20.32
N ALA A 14 -2.01 0.33 21.40
CA ALA A 14 -1.71 1.25 22.50
C ALA A 14 -0.39 0.87 23.19
N SER A 15 -0.12 -0.43 23.42
CA SER A 15 1.15 -0.86 24.01
C SER A 15 2.33 -0.53 23.10
N LEU A 16 2.24 -0.81 21.80
CA LEU A 16 3.28 -0.47 20.81
C LEU A 16 3.53 1.04 20.68
N ALA A 17 2.51 1.86 20.89
CA ALA A 17 2.62 3.30 20.82
C ALA A 17 3.22 3.92 22.09
N THR A 18 3.04 3.27 23.24
CA THR A 18 3.49 3.78 24.55
C THR A 18 4.89 3.27 24.92
N ASP A 19 5.27 2.09 24.43
CA ASP A 19 6.58 1.50 24.70
C ASP A 19 7.72 2.30 24.04
N PRO A 20 8.63 2.92 24.82
CA PRO A 20 9.75 3.69 24.30
C PRO A 20 10.75 2.85 23.48
N HIS A 21 10.75 1.53 23.68
CA HIS A 21 11.66 0.61 22.99
C HIS A 21 11.12 0.10 21.67
N THR A 22 9.86 0.39 21.33
CA THR A 22 9.29 -0.02 20.05
C THR A 22 9.93 0.81 18.92
N PRO A 23 10.66 0.18 17.98
CA PRO A 23 11.28 0.91 16.89
C PRO A 23 10.21 1.32 15.86
N TRP A 24 10.11 2.63 15.62
CA TRP A 24 9.27 3.20 14.58
C TRP A 24 10.15 3.69 13.42
N THR A 25 9.80 3.30 12.19
CA THR A 25 10.56 3.69 10.99
C THR A 25 9.65 4.45 10.03
N ARG A 26 10.10 5.62 9.55
CA ARG A 26 9.38 6.40 8.54
C ARG A 26 9.57 5.75 7.17
N LEU A 27 8.48 5.25 6.60
CA LEU A 27 8.49 4.56 5.31
C LEU A 27 7.29 4.99 4.45
N SER A 28 7.49 4.97 3.14
CA SER A 28 6.42 5.23 2.19
C SER A 28 5.56 3.98 1.97
N ALA A 29 4.24 4.15 2.05
CA ALA A 29 3.26 3.15 1.63
C ALA A 29 3.07 3.13 0.10
N GLY A 30 4.03 3.65 -0.67
CA GLY A 30 3.97 3.80 -2.12
C GLY A 30 3.48 5.18 -2.58
N ALA A 31 3.61 5.41 -3.89
CA ALA A 31 3.32 6.69 -4.53
C ALA A 31 1.83 7.09 -4.40
N GLY A 32 1.58 8.32 -3.96
CA GLY A 32 0.28 8.97 -3.95
C GLY A 32 0.16 10.05 -5.02
N SER A 33 -1.05 10.60 -5.20
CA SER A 33 -1.30 11.73 -6.12
C SER A 33 -0.65 13.04 -5.68
N GLN A 34 -0.30 13.17 -4.40
CA GLN A 34 0.34 14.35 -3.80
C GLN A 34 1.79 14.08 -3.37
N GLY A 35 2.42 13.01 -3.89
CA GLY A 35 3.76 12.56 -3.47
C GLY A 35 3.73 11.23 -2.70
N PRO A 36 4.90 10.78 -2.18
CA PRO A 36 4.97 9.53 -1.42
C PRO A 36 4.07 9.59 -0.18
N ARG A 37 3.33 8.51 0.07
CA ARG A 37 2.45 8.43 1.25
C ARG A 37 3.25 7.98 2.44
N GLU A 38 3.83 8.93 3.15
CA GLU A 38 4.72 8.65 4.27
C GLU A 38 3.96 8.45 5.57
N TYR A 39 4.37 7.42 6.30
CA TYR A 39 3.87 7.10 7.63
C TYR A 39 5.02 6.55 8.47
N GLU A 40 4.83 6.50 9.77
CA GLU A 40 5.68 5.70 10.65
C GLU A 40 5.11 4.30 10.77
N TRP A 41 5.99 3.32 10.66
CA TRP A 41 5.65 1.91 10.68
C TRP A 41 6.42 1.20 11.75
N THR A 42 5.76 0.24 12.37
CA THR A 42 6.39 -0.80 13.17
C THR A 42 5.66 -2.12 12.92
N TYR A 43 6.29 -3.22 13.25
CA TYR A 43 5.71 -4.55 13.10
C TYR A 43 6.21 -5.48 14.18
N GLN A 44 5.39 -6.46 14.52
CA GLN A 44 5.78 -7.53 15.43
C GLN A 44 5.29 -8.88 14.91
N PRO A 45 6.09 -9.95 15.05
CA PRO A 45 5.61 -11.30 14.79
C PRO A 45 4.48 -11.64 15.77
N ILE A 46 3.46 -12.33 15.28
CA ILE A 46 2.36 -12.85 16.10
C ILE A 46 2.28 -14.37 15.97
N ASN A 47 1.41 -14.98 16.77
CA ASN A 47 1.22 -16.43 16.79
C ASN A 47 1.02 -16.97 15.38
N THR A 48 1.96 -17.82 14.98
CA THR A 48 2.00 -18.47 13.70
C THR A 48 1.89 -19.98 13.94
N PRO A 49 1.04 -20.70 13.19
CA PRO A 49 0.95 -22.15 13.34
C PRO A 49 2.32 -22.80 13.09
N PRO A 50 2.74 -23.81 13.87
CA PRO A 50 4.03 -24.48 13.70
C PRO A 50 4.24 -25.05 12.29
N GLU A 51 3.16 -25.47 11.63
CA GLU A 51 3.15 -26.02 10.27
C GLU A 51 3.25 -24.96 9.15
N ALA A 52 3.26 -23.67 9.48
CA ALA A 52 3.27 -22.62 8.47
C ALA A 52 4.65 -22.42 7.85
N THR A 53 4.70 -22.29 6.52
CA THR A 53 5.93 -22.00 5.76
C THR A 53 6.40 -20.54 5.83
N GLY A 54 5.77 -19.74 6.69
CA GLY A 54 5.99 -18.29 6.79
C GLY A 54 5.55 -17.79 8.16
N GLN A 55 5.66 -16.50 8.38
CA GLN A 55 5.42 -15.83 9.65
C GLN A 55 4.22 -14.89 9.52
N ARG A 56 3.36 -14.88 10.54
CA ARG A 56 2.33 -13.86 10.70
C ARG A 56 2.90 -12.65 11.42
N TYR A 57 2.55 -11.47 10.92
CA TYR A 57 2.95 -10.19 11.47
C TYR A 57 1.72 -9.32 11.74
N LEU A 58 1.77 -8.59 12.85
CA LEU A 58 0.92 -7.44 13.10
C LEU A 58 1.74 -6.20 12.77
N LEU A 59 1.31 -5.44 11.78
CA LEU A 59 1.88 -4.14 11.45
C LEU A 59 1.03 -3.05 12.09
N ALA A 60 1.70 -2.04 12.63
CA ALA A 60 1.08 -0.80 13.05
C ALA A 60 1.61 0.35 12.20
N ARG A 61 0.69 1.19 11.75
CA ARG A 61 0.98 2.42 11.01
C ARG A 61 0.50 3.61 11.83
N ARG A 62 1.33 4.63 11.96
CA ARG A 62 1.01 5.91 12.60
C ARG A 62 1.02 7.04 11.58
N THR A 63 -0.03 7.86 11.57
CA THR A 63 -0.09 9.09 10.77
C THR A 63 0.82 10.16 11.37
N LEU A 64 1.60 10.84 10.53
CA LEU A 64 2.58 11.86 10.98
C LEU A 64 1.92 13.10 11.61
N THR A 65 0.73 13.48 11.15
CA THR A 65 0.05 14.70 11.60
C THR A 65 -0.73 14.49 12.90
N GLU A 66 -1.58 13.45 12.94
CA GLU A 66 -2.54 13.22 14.03
C GLU A 66 -2.11 12.12 15.00
N GLY A 67 -1.08 11.33 14.66
CA GLY A 67 -0.71 10.16 15.44
C GLY A 67 -1.70 9.00 15.35
N THR A 68 -2.72 9.08 14.50
CA THR A 68 -3.75 8.05 14.34
C THR A 68 -3.13 6.71 13.95
N LEU A 69 -3.47 5.65 14.72
CA LEU A 69 -2.95 4.30 14.53
C LEU A 69 -3.88 3.45 13.64
N THR A 70 -3.29 2.63 12.78
CA THR A 70 -3.99 1.63 11.96
C THR A 70 -3.23 0.31 12.01
N ALA A 71 -3.94 -0.80 12.25
CA ALA A 71 -3.37 -2.14 12.23
C ALA A 71 -3.56 -2.85 10.90
N TYR A 72 -2.58 -3.68 10.53
CA TYR A 72 -2.66 -4.62 9.41
C TYR A 72 -2.15 -5.99 9.85
N LEU A 73 -2.75 -7.06 9.31
CA LEU A 73 -2.25 -8.42 9.45
C LEU A 73 -1.61 -8.86 8.14
N ALA A 74 -0.40 -9.41 8.23
CA ALA A 74 0.32 -9.92 7.08
C ALA A 74 0.81 -11.35 7.35
N PHE A 75 0.86 -12.17 6.31
CA PHE A 75 1.55 -13.45 6.30
C PHE A 75 2.64 -13.39 5.23
N ALA A 76 3.89 -13.55 5.63
CA ALA A 76 5.05 -13.33 4.78
C ALA A 76 6.23 -14.20 5.22
N PRO A 77 7.26 -14.40 4.40
CA PRO A 77 8.49 -15.08 4.82
C PRO A 77 9.11 -14.41 6.05
N ALA A 78 9.80 -15.19 6.88
CA ALA A 78 10.46 -14.67 8.09
C ALA A 78 11.54 -13.60 7.79
N THR A 79 12.07 -13.60 6.56
CA THR A 79 13.10 -12.70 6.06
C THR A 79 12.55 -11.40 5.44
N ILE A 80 11.24 -11.20 5.46
CA ILE A 80 10.61 -10.03 4.82
C ILE A 80 11.03 -8.72 5.51
N SER A 81 11.26 -7.67 4.72
CA SER A 81 11.55 -6.35 5.27
C SER A 81 10.28 -5.59 5.67
N LEU A 82 10.41 -4.68 6.64
CA LEU A 82 9.33 -3.76 7.00
C LEU A 82 8.90 -2.88 5.80
N ALA A 83 9.85 -2.51 4.93
CA ALA A 83 9.56 -1.73 3.73
C ALA A 83 8.64 -2.49 2.76
N GLU A 84 8.89 -3.76 2.51
CA GLU A 84 8.02 -4.59 1.66
C GLU A 84 6.64 -4.78 2.28
N LEU A 85 6.56 -5.00 3.59
CA LEU A 85 5.29 -5.08 4.31
C LEU A 85 4.50 -3.76 4.23
N ALA A 86 5.17 -2.61 4.39
CA ALA A 86 4.56 -1.28 4.26
C ALA A 86 4.05 -1.01 2.83
N LEU A 87 4.80 -1.41 1.81
CA LEU A 87 4.38 -1.34 0.41
C LEU A 87 3.16 -2.22 0.14
N ALA A 88 3.15 -3.46 0.66
CA ALA A 88 2.02 -4.38 0.54
C ALA A 88 0.76 -3.81 1.22
N ALA A 89 0.90 -3.27 2.44
CA ALA A 89 -0.20 -2.59 3.13
C ALA A 89 -0.70 -1.36 2.35
N GLY A 90 0.20 -0.63 1.72
CA GLY A 90 -0.07 0.54 0.89
C GLY A 90 -0.77 0.24 -0.45
N ALA A 91 -0.61 -0.98 -0.97
CA ALA A 91 -1.23 -1.43 -2.22
C ALA A 91 -2.78 -1.49 -2.14
N ARG A 92 -3.35 -1.64 -0.93
CA ARG A 92 -4.81 -1.64 -0.72
C ARG A 92 -5.48 -0.39 -1.31
N TRP A 93 -4.85 0.76 -1.19
CA TRP A 93 -5.39 2.01 -1.74
C TRP A 93 -5.43 2.02 -3.27
N ALA A 94 -4.48 1.35 -3.94
CA ALA A 94 -4.50 1.24 -5.39
C ALA A 94 -5.73 0.46 -5.86
N ILE A 95 -6.15 -0.57 -5.11
CA ILE A 95 -7.37 -1.32 -5.37
C ILE A 95 -8.61 -0.43 -5.20
N GLU A 96 -8.69 0.32 -4.11
CA GLU A 96 -9.80 1.24 -3.86
C GLU A 96 -9.89 2.31 -4.95
N ARG A 97 -8.75 2.89 -5.35
CA ARG A 97 -8.67 3.84 -6.45
C ARG A 97 -9.10 3.21 -7.79
N CYS A 98 -8.69 1.98 -8.07
CA CYS A 98 -9.13 1.23 -9.25
C CYS A 98 -10.67 1.12 -9.29
N PHE A 99 -11.30 0.78 -8.17
CA PHE A 99 -12.77 0.73 -8.09
C PHE A 99 -13.43 2.10 -8.26
N GLN A 100 -12.85 3.17 -7.71
CA GLN A 100 -13.38 4.52 -7.90
C GLN A 100 -13.26 5.00 -9.35
N GLU A 101 -12.12 4.75 -10.00
CA GLU A 101 -11.90 5.12 -11.40
C GLU A 101 -12.77 4.29 -12.35
N THR A 102 -12.93 3.00 -12.10
CA THR A 102 -13.79 2.13 -12.94
C THR A 102 -15.28 2.50 -12.83
N LYS A 103 -15.77 2.88 -11.65
CA LYS A 103 -17.14 3.42 -11.50
C LYS A 103 -17.30 4.74 -12.27
N SER A 104 -16.44 5.72 -11.96
CA SER A 104 -16.57 7.08 -12.52
C SER A 104 -16.31 7.18 -14.02
N GLN A 105 -15.40 6.37 -14.57
CA GLN A 105 -14.95 6.51 -15.97
C GLN A 105 -15.45 5.40 -16.90
N LEU A 106 -15.78 4.23 -16.38
CA LEU A 106 -16.10 3.04 -17.19
C LEU A 106 -17.47 2.44 -16.89
N GLY A 107 -18.26 3.08 -16.03
CA GLY A 107 -19.63 2.66 -15.73
C GLY A 107 -19.68 1.30 -15.03
N LEU A 108 -18.74 1.00 -14.14
CA LEU A 108 -18.77 -0.24 -13.35
C LEU A 108 -20.10 -0.42 -12.60
N ASP A 109 -20.72 0.68 -12.18
CA ASP A 109 -22.01 0.76 -11.50
C ASP A 109 -23.19 1.16 -12.41
N GLN A 110 -22.95 1.30 -13.73
CA GLN A 110 -23.95 1.72 -14.72
C GLN A 110 -24.41 0.53 -15.57
N TYR A 111 -24.89 -0.54 -14.93
CA TYR A 111 -25.46 -1.71 -15.61
C TYR A 111 -26.91 -1.94 -15.18
N GLU A 112 -27.77 -2.32 -16.12
CA GLU A 112 -29.18 -2.68 -15.85
C GLU A 112 -29.42 -4.20 -15.88
N VAL A 113 -28.34 -4.97 -15.80
CA VAL A 113 -28.38 -6.42 -16.00
C VAL A 113 -28.93 -7.15 -14.78
N ARG A 114 -29.91 -8.05 -15.01
CA ARG A 114 -30.59 -8.83 -13.96
C ARG A 114 -30.21 -10.31 -13.89
N THR A 115 -29.25 -10.75 -14.71
CA THR A 115 -28.76 -12.14 -14.70
C THR A 115 -27.32 -12.21 -14.24
N TRP A 116 -26.97 -13.26 -13.50
CA TRP A 116 -25.59 -13.50 -13.05
C TRP A 116 -24.59 -13.46 -14.21
N ARG A 117 -24.92 -14.12 -15.32
CA ARG A 117 -24.04 -14.19 -16.50
C ARG A 117 -23.78 -12.82 -17.12
N GLY A 118 -24.81 -12.00 -17.25
CA GLY A 118 -24.65 -10.69 -17.84
C GLY A 118 -23.93 -9.71 -16.90
N TRP A 119 -24.19 -9.78 -15.59
CA TRP A 119 -23.40 -9.06 -14.58
C TRP A 119 -21.92 -9.45 -14.64
N TYR A 120 -21.62 -10.75 -14.65
CA TYR A 120 -20.25 -11.27 -14.70
C TYR A 120 -19.51 -10.81 -15.96
N ARG A 121 -20.17 -10.83 -17.13
CA ARG A 121 -19.62 -10.32 -18.39
C ARG A 121 -19.33 -8.81 -18.30
N HIS A 122 -20.26 -8.02 -17.76
CA HIS A 122 -20.10 -6.57 -17.58
C HIS A 122 -18.88 -6.24 -16.72
N ILE A 123 -18.81 -6.80 -15.51
CA ILE A 123 -17.68 -6.57 -14.60
C ILE A 123 -16.35 -6.97 -15.25
N THR A 124 -16.32 -8.12 -15.94
CA THR A 124 -15.12 -8.61 -16.63
C THR A 124 -14.67 -7.64 -17.73
N LEU A 125 -15.59 -7.17 -18.57
CA LEU A 125 -15.29 -6.23 -19.65
C LEU A 125 -14.81 -4.88 -19.13
N VAL A 126 -15.44 -4.34 -18.08
CA VAL A 126 -15.03 -3.09 -17.44
C VAL A 126 -13.64 -3.21 -16.84
N MET A 127 -13.35 -4.30 -16.11
CA MET A 127 -12.02 -4.52 -15.53
C MET A 127 -10.94 -4.72 -16.60
N ALA A 128 -11.26 -5.39 -17.71
CA ALA A 128 -10.34 -5.54 -18.84
C ALA A 128 -10.05 -4.19 -19.54
N ALA A 129 -11.09 -3.38 -19.77
CA ALA A 129 -10.95 -2.04 -20.34
C ALA A 129 -10.09 -1.14 -19.42
N TYR A 130 -10.31 -1.20 -18.11
CA TYR A 130 -9.50 -0.46 -17.14
C TYR A 130 -8.04 -0.87 -17.17
N ALA A 131 -7.74 -2.18 -17.15
CA ALA A 131 -6.37 -2.67 -17.23
C ALA A 131 -5.67 -2.20 -18.52
N PHE A 132 -6.39 -2.19 -19.64
CA PHE A 132 -5.89 -1.64 -20.90
C PHE A 132 -5.55 -0.14 -20.78
N LEU A 133 -6.46 0.68 -20.24
CA LEU A 133 -6.26 2.13 -20.08
C LEU A 133 -5.10 2.45 -19.13
N VAL A 134 -5.01 1.77 -17.99
CA VAL A 134 -3.88 1.92 -17.07
C VAL A 134 -2.56 1.52 -17.75
N GLY A 135 -2.55 0.41 -18.48
CA GLY A 135 -1.37 -0.03 -19.23
C GLY A 135 -0.95 0.95 -20.34
N ARG A 136 -1.92 1.64 -20.98
CA ARG A 136 -1.65 2.72 -21.95
C ARG A 136 -1.08 3.95 -21.25
N ARG A 137 -1.69 4.38 -20.14
CA ARG A 137 -1.24 5.52 -19.32
C ARG A 137 0.20 5.32 -18.84
N GLN A 138 0.52 4.14 -18.31
CA GLN A 138 1.88 3.83 -17.86
C GLN A 138 2.90 3.88 -19.00
N ARG A 139 2.55 3.37 -20.19
CA ARG A 139 3.43 3.44 -21.37
C ARG A 139 3.67 4.88 -21.83
N VAL A 140 2.63 5.72 -21.84
CA VAL A 140 2.77 7.15 -22.15
C VAL A 140 3.66 7.84 -21.13
N LEU A 141 3.46 7.59 -19.84
CA LEU A 141 4.31 8.15 -18.78
C LEU A 141 5.77 7.71 -18.91
N LYS A 142 6.04 6.42 -19.21
CA LYS A 142 7.40 5.93 -19.45
C LYS A 142 8.05 6.61 -20.65
N LYS A 143 7.37 6.66 -21.80
CA LYS A 143 7.83 7.42 -22.98
C LYS A 143 8.08 8.90 -22.64
N ASN A 144 7.25 9.45 -21.75
CA ASN A 144 7.37 10.83 -21.34
C ASN A 144 8.61 11.09 -20.47
N LEU A 145 8.90 10.18 -19.55
CA LEU A 145 10.10 10.22 -18.73
C LEU A 145 11.38 10.05 -19.58
N HIS A 146 11.34 9.26 -20.66
CA HIS A 146 12.49 9.11 -21.57
C HIS A 146 12.76 10.37 -22.41
N HIS A 147 11.74 11.13 -22.81
CA HIS A 147 11.97 12.43 -23.49
C HIS A 147 12.33 13.56 -22.51
N LEU A 148 12.00 13.41 -21.22
CA LEU A 148 12.38 14.34 -20.15
C LEU A 148 13.78 14.05 -19.58
N GLN A 149 14.73 13.56 -20.41
CA GLN A 149 16.17 13.80 -20.20
C GLN A 149 16.52 15.30 -20.38
N ILE A 150 15.71 16.18 -19.80
CA ILE A 150 16.01 17.58 -19.62
C ILE A 150 17.01 17.63 -18.46
N ARG A 151 18.24 18.03 -18.82
CA ARG A 151 19.32 18.40 -17.90
C ARG A 151 18.77 19.34 -16.83
N TRP A 152 18.59 18.85 -15.60
CA TRP A 152 18.26 19.70 -14.47
C TRP A 152 19.41 20.71 -14.25
N PRO A 153 19.13 22.03 -14.21
CA PRO A 153 20.16 23.02 -13.90
C PRO A 153 20.63 22.83 -12.45
N PRO A 154 21.94 22.78 -12.19
CA PRO A 154 22.49 22.52 -10.86
C PRO A 154 22.49 23.81 -10.03
N SER A 155 21.31 24.27 -9.58
CA SER A 155 21.14 25.15 -8.40
C SER A 155 19.76 25.81 -8.43
N ARG A 156 18.74 25.23 -7.75
CA ARG A 156 17.58 25.99 -7.23
C ARG A 156 16.58 25.22 -6.36
N PHE A 157 16.94 24.09 -5.75
CA PHE A 157 16.07 23.43 -4.77
C PHE A 157 16.79 23.19 -3.43
N PRO A 158 16.21 23.64 -2.29
CA PRO A 158 16.89 23.67 -0.99
C PRO A 158 16.67 22.42 -0.12
N TRP A 159 16.27 21.27 -0.70
CA TRP A 159 16.06 20.04 0.08
C TRP A 159 16.79 18.86 -0.53
N PRO A 160 17.53 18.06 0.26
CA PRO A 160 18.16 16.85 -0.24
C PRO A 160 17.10 15.75 -0.37
N ILE A 161 16.76 15.38 -1.62
CA ILE A 161 16.18 14.06 -1.88
C ILE A 161 17.34 13.08 -1.73
N SER A 162 17.41 12.39 -0.59
CA SER A 162 18.33 11.28 -0.41
C SER A 162 17.90 10.17 -1.36
N VAL A 163 18.53 10.12 -2.53
CA VAL A 163 18.54 8.92 -3.39
C VAL A 163 19.72 8.08 -2.92
N ALA A 164 19.52 7.36 -1.82
CA ALA A 164 20.35 6.23 -1.44
C ALA A 164 19.41 5.02 -1.38
N GLY A 165 19.66 3.90 -2.04
CA GLY A 165 20.87 3.43 -2.70
C GLY A 165 20.70 1.92 -2.74
N LEU A 166 20.36 1.41 -3.93
CA LEU A 166 20.56 0.01 -4.26
C LEU A 166 22.03 -0.13 -4.65
N ALA A 167 22.82 -0.67 -3.73
CA ALA A 167 24.04 -1.44 -3.96
C ALA A 167 24.36 -2.21 -2.68
#